data_AF-A0A183MPK6-F1
#
_entry.id   AF-A0A183MPK6-F1
#
_cell.length_a   1.000
_cell.length_b   1.000
_cell.length_c   1.000
_cell.angle_alpha   90.00
_cell.angle_beta   90.00
_cell.angle_gamma   90.00
#
_symmetry.space_group_name_H-M   'P 1'
#
loop_
_entity.id
_entity.type
_entity.pdbx_description
1 polymer ?
#
loop_
_entity_poly.entity_id
_entity_poly.type
_entity_poly.pdbx_seq_one_letter_code
_entity_poly.pdbx_strand_id
1 'polypeptide(L)'
;FQCYCQPYLELATAFRSNNPEDLTNFVDLHRELFTADFNFGLVKQVIKCHGKFRIQSLTKEAEKQILDMIKSKAIFANIDQQNGTVHFLDDPEQYDSIKMLRILQEKITECVNLEKHFMQLTDRLVTNPNYAKRVR
;
A
#
# COMPACT_ATOMS: atom_id res chain seq x y z
N PHE A 1 -42.71 -12.11 -9.81
CA PHE A 1 -42.96 -11.11 -8.75
C PHE A 1 -41.95 -10.00 -8.92
N GLN A 2 -42.40 -8.80 -9.25
CA GLN A 2 -41.53 -7.63 -9.41
C GLN A 2 -41.23 -7.08 -8.01
N CYS A 3 -39.98 -7.19 -7.58
CA CYS A 3 -39.57 -6.63 -6.29
C CYS A 3 -39.41 -5.12 -6.48
N TYR A 4 -40.35 -4.31 -5.99
CA TYR A 4 -40.33 -2.85 -6.14
C TYR A 4 -39.08 -2.18 -5.55
N CYS A 5 -38.32 -2.88 -4.69
CA CYS A 5 -37.06 -2.40 -4.14
C CYS A 5 -35.82 -2.71 -5.00
N GLN A 6 -35.94 -3.52 -6.06
CA GLN A 6 -34.80 -3.93 -6.90
C GLN A 6 -33.99 -2.75 -7.46
N PRO A 7 -34.61 -1.66 -7.98
CA PRO A 7 -33.87 -0.49 -8.46
C PRO A 7 -33.10 0.23 -7.35
N TYR A 8 -33.56 0.16 -6.10
CA TYR A 8 -32.86 0.75 -4.95
C TYR A 8 -31.68 -0.11 -4.48
N LEU A 9 -31.77 -1.44 -4.61
CA LEU A 9 -30.65 -2.36 -4.37
C LEU A 9 -29.56 -2.18 -5.43
N GLU A 10 -29.97 -2.02 -6.69
CA GLU A 10 -29.07 -1.73 -7.81
C GLU A 10 -28.47 -0.33 -7.69
N LEU A 11 -29.22 0.67 -7.22
CA LEU A 11 -28.71 1.99 -6.87
C LEU A 11 -27.58 1.91 -5.82
N ALA A 12 -27.78 1.12 -4.76
CA ALA A 12 -26.74 0.91 -3.74
C ALA A 12 -25.49 0.21 -4.31
N THR A 13 -25.66 -0.61 -5.33
CA THR A 13 -24.55 -1.26 -6.03
C THR A 13 -23.83 -0.27 -6.95
N ALA A 14 -24.56 0.54 -7.71
CA ALA A 14 -24.01 1.61 -8.55
C ALA A 14 -23.27 2.67 -7.71
N PHE A 15 -23.73 2.95 -6.49
CA PHE A 15 -23.06 3.87 -5.55
C PHE A 15 -21.66 3.40 -5.14
N ARG A 16 -21.35 2.11 -5.27
CA ARG A 16 -20.00 1.59 -5.00
C ARG A 16 -19.07 1.69 -6.21
N SER A 17 -19.55 2.16 -7.37
CA SER A 17 -18.72 2.36 -8.55
C SER A 17 -17.69 3.47 -8.34
N ASN A 18 -16.47 3.24 -8.84
CA ASN A 18 -15.42 4.25 -8.90
C ASN A 18 -15.65 5.31 -10.01
N ASN A 19 -16.73 5.21 -10.78
CA ASN A 19 -17.10 6.18 -11.80
C ASN A 19 -18.39 6.93 -11.38
N PRO A 20 -18.37 8.27 -11.20
CA PRO A 20 -19.59 8.98 -10.82
C PRO A 20 -20.59 9.08 -11.97
N GLU A 21 -20.12 8.89 -13.21
CA GLU A 21 -20.96 8.87 -14.40
C GLU A 21 -21.86 7.62 -14.43
N ASP A 22 -21.34 6.45 -14.03
CA ASP A 22 -22.14 5.22 -13.92
C ASP A 22 -23.35 5.39 -13.01
N LEU A 23 -23.15 6.03 -11.85
CA LEU A 23 -24.24 6.30 -10.90
C LEU A 23 -25.26 7.29 -11.47
N THR A 24 -24.78 8.31 -12.19
CA THR A 24 -25.65 9.31 -12.83
C THR A 24 -26.48 8.67 -13.93
N ASN A 25 -25.83 7.91 -14.83
CA ASN A 25 -26.46 7.17 -15.91
C ASN A 25 -27.50 6.17 -15.38
N PHE A 26 -27.18 5.45 -14.30
CA PHE A 26 -28.13 4.52 -13.67
C PHE A 26 -29.38 5.25 -13.14
N VAL A 27 -29.20 6.39 -12.47
CA VAL A 27 -30.31 7.19 -11.94
C VAL A 27 -31.17 7.77 -13.05
N ASP A 28 -30.56 8.24 -14.13
CA ASP A 28 -31.28 8.79 -15.28
C ASP A 28 -32.06 7.71 -16.03
N LEU A 29 -31.48 6.50 -16.18
CA LEU A 29 -32.16 5.34 -16.76
C LEU A 29 -33.43 4.94 -15.99
N HIS A 30 -33.41 5.07 -14.66
CA HIS A 30 -34.53 4.69 -13.78
C HIS A 30 -35.34 5.90 -13.27
N ARG A 31 -35.21 7.06 -13.92
CA ARG A 31 -35.82 8.33 -13.49
C ARG A 31 -37.32 8.24 -13.28
N GLU A 32 -38.02 7.62 -14.23
CA GLU A 32 -39.49 7.52 -14.18
C GLU A 32 -39.96 6.73 -12.96
N LEU A 33 -39.26 5.65 -12.61
CA LEU A 33 -39.56 4.82 -11.45
C LEU A 33 -39.36 5.61 -10.14
N PHE A 34 -38.20 6.27 -9.98
CA PHE A 34 -37.95 7.09 -8.80
C PHE A 34 -38.89 8.30 -8.69
N THR A 35 -39.39 8.80 -9.81
CA THR A 35 -40.37 9.89 -9.85
C THR A 35 -41.75 9.39 -9.44
N ALA A 36 -42.17 8.23 -9.93
CA ALA A 36 -43.43 7.58 -9.55
C ALA A 36 -43.49 7.26 -8.05
N ASP A 37 -42.35 6.94 -7.46
CA ASP A 37 -42.21 6.68 -6.02
C ASP A 37 -42.05 7.97 -5.16
N PHE A 38 -42.09 9.16 -5.77
CA PHE A 38 -41.82 10.45 -5.11
C PHE A 38 -40.44 10.55 -4.43
N ASN A 39 -39.49 9.69 -4.82
CA ASN A 39 -38.16 9.58 -4.21
C ASN A 39 -37.03 10.24 -5.02
N PHE A 40 -37.31 10.71 -6.23
CA PHE A 40 -36.27 11.24 -7.12
C PHE A 40 -35.45 12.39 -6.52
N GLY A 41 -36.06 13.22 -5.67
CA GLY A 41 -35.35 14.27 -4.93
C GLY A 41 -34.24 13.72 -4.01
N LEU A 42 -34.52 12.63 -3.30
CA LEU A 42 -33.56 11.95 -2.42
C LEU A 42 -32.46 11.26 -3.23
N VAL A 43 -32.82 10.63 -4.35
CA VAL A 43 -31.83 9.99 -5.26
C VAL A 43 -30.84 11.02 -5.82
N LYS A 44 -31.28 12.25 -6.13
CA LYS A 44 -30.36 13.34 -6.50
C LYS A 44 -29.40 13.73 -5.37
N GLN A 45 -29.82 13.63 -4.11
CA GLN A 45 -28.93 13.86 -2.97
C GLN A 45 -27.86 12.76 -2.86
N VAL A 46 -28.21 11.51 -3.21
CA VAL A 46 -27.25 10.38 -3.29
C VAL A 46 -26.15 10.67 -4.30
N ILE A 47 -26.49 11.14 -5.51
CA ILE A 47 -25.48 11.55 -6.51
C ILE A 47 -24.58 12.67 -5.95
N LYS A 48 -25.18 13.69 -5.31
CA LYS A 48 -24.44 14.83 -4.75
C LYS A 48 -23.47 14.40 -3.63
N CYS A 49 -23.87 13.46 -2.78
CA CYS A 49 -23.02 12.98 -1.69
C CYS A 49 -21.95 11.98 -2.15
N HIS A 50 -22.17 11.29 -3.29
CA HIS A 50 -21.24 10.31 -3.84
C HIS A 50 -19.83 10.88 -4.05
N GLY A 51 -19.71 12.07 -4.65
CA GLY A 51 -18.40 12.71 -4.83
C GLY A 51 -17.68 13.01 -3.51
N LYS A 52 -18.41 13.49 -2.50
CA LYS A 52 -17.86 13.75 -1.17
C LYS A 52 -17.44 12.46 -0.46
N PHE A 53 -18.29 11.44 -0.51
CA PHE A 53 -18.00 10.11 0.04
C PHE A 53 -16.73 9.54 -0.56
N ARG A 54 -16.57 9.66 -1.88
CA ARG A 54 -15.38 9.15 -2.58
C ARG A 54 -14.10 9.86 -2.18
N ILE A 55 -14.10 11.19 -2.15
CA ILE A 55 -12.92 11.95 -1.70
C ILE A 55 -12.54 11.53 -0.28
N GLN A 56 -13.51 11.49 0.64
CA GLN A 56 -13.27 11.10 2.03
C GLN A 56 -12.80 9.65 2.18
N SER A 57 -13.33 8.72 1.38
CA SER A 57 -12.91 7.32 1.42
C SER A 57 -11.48 7.15 0.88
N LEU A 58 -11.15 7.84 -0.21
CA LEU A 58 -9.80 7.81 -0.78
C LEU A 58 -8.78 8.43 0.18
N THR A 59 -9.09 9.55 0.83
CA THR A 59 -8.19 10.18 1.80
C THR A 59 -7.94 9.28 3.00
N LYS A 60 -8.98 8.58 3.49
CA LYS A 60 -8.83 7.60 4.59
C LYS A 60 -7.97 6.40 4.20
N GLU A 61 -8.16 5.88 2.99
CA GLU A 61 -7.36 4.76 2.51
C GLU A 61 -5.91 5.17 2.29
N ALA A 62 -5.66 6.36 1.72
CA ALA A 62 -4.33 6.90 1.58
C ALA A 62 -3.64 7.11 2.94
N GLU A 63 -4.33 7.69 3.92
CA GLU A 63 -3.81 7.86 5.28
C GLU A 63 -3.43 6.52 5.91
N LYS A 64 -4.29 5.51 5.78
CA LYS A 64 -4.02 4.16 6.27
C LYS A 64 -2.77 3.56 5.63
N GLN A 65 -2.64 3.64 4.31
CA GLN A 65 -1.45 3.13 3.61
C GLN A 65 -0.18 3.86 4.06
N ILE A 66 -0.24 5.18 4.23
CA ILE A 66 0.89 5.98 4.72
C ILE A 66 1.26 5.58 6.15
N LEU A 67 0.29 5.37 7.04
CA LEU A 67 0.53 4.87 8.40
C LEU A 67 1.23 3.52 8.40
N ASP A 68 0.84 2.60 7.50
CA ASP A 68 1.48 1.29 7.39
C ASP A 68 2.93 1.41 6.86
N MET A 69 3.17 2.31 5.90
CA MET A 69 4.52 2.63 5.42
C MET A 69 5.41 3.26 6.51
N ILE A 70 4.86 4.14 7.36
CA ILE A 70 5.58 4.72 8.51
C ILE A 70 5.91 3.63 9.55
N LYS A 71 4.93 2.80 9.92
CA LYS A 71 5.12 1.73 10.93
C LYS A 71 6.16 0.70 10.50
N SER A 72 6.17 0.36 9.22
CA SER A 72 7.15 -0.56 8.64
C SER A 72 8.52 0.08 8.43
N LYS A 73 8.67 1.39 8.69
CA LYS A 73 9.87 2.20 8.40
C LYS A 73 10.24 2.21 6.92
N ALA A 74 9.29 1.96 6.02
CA ALA A 74 9.50 2.08 4.58
C ALA A 74 9.60 3.55 4.15
N ILE A 75 8.92 4.44 4.88
CA ILE A 75 9.06 5.89 4.75
C ILE A 75 9.23 6.51 6.14
N PHE A 76 9.86 7.69 6.17
CA PHE A 76 9.88 8.56 7.34
C PHE A 76 8.96 9.74 7.04
N ALA A 77 7.85 9.83 7.77
CA ALA A 77 6.87 10.90 7.57
C ALA A 77 6.08 11.13 8.85
N ASN A 78 5.49 12.32 8.97
CA ASN A 78 4.54 12.67 10.02
C ASN A 78 3.19 13.07 9.40
N ILE A 79 2.09 12.67 10.04
CA ILE A 79 0.73 13.01 9.62
C ILE A 79 0.18 14.05 10.59
N ASP A 80 -0.07 15.25 10.08
CA ASP A 80 -0.79 16.29 10.81
C ASP A 80 -2.29 16.17 10.48
N GLN A 81 -3.03 15.51 11.37
CA GLN A 81 -4.49 15.36 11.24
C GLN A 81 -5.26 16.65 11.48
N GLN A 82 -4.68 17.64 12.19
CA GLN A 82 -5.35 18.93 12.42
C GLN A 82 -5.36 19.75 11.14
N ASN A 83 -4.22 19.78 10.43
CA ASN A 83 -4.05 20.51 9.17
C ASN A 83 -4.28 19.65 7.92
N GLY A 84 -4.54 18.35 8.08
CA GLY A 84 -4.79 17.40 6.99
C GLY A 84 -3.59 17.22 6.03
N THR A 85 -2.37 17.35 6.53
CA THR A 85 -1.14 17.36 5.70
C THR A 85 -0.17 16.24 6.13
N VAL A 86 0.56 15.70 5.15
CA VAL A 86 1.63 14.72 5.39
C VAL A 86 2.99 15.38 5.13
N HIS A 87 3.87 15.32 6.13
CA HIS A 87 5.23 15.84 6.06
C HIS A 87 6.19 14.67 5.87
N PHE A 88 6.77 14.56 4.67
CA PHE A 88 7.82 13.58 4.40
C PHE A 88 9.16 14.08 4.96
N LEU A 89 9.89 13.17 5.59
CA LEU A 89 11.15 13.41 6.28
C LEU A 89 12.23 12.49 5.68
N ASP A 90 13.49 12.86 5.88
CA ASP A 90 14.61 11.98 5.60
C ASP A 90 14.74 10.88 6.67
N ASP A 91 15.53 9.85 6.35
CA ASP A 91 15.91 8.82 7.33
C ASP A 91 16.63 9.48 8.52
N PRO A 92 16.13 9.32 9.76
CA PRO A 92 16.76 9.90 10.94
C PRO A 92 18.08 9.20 11.30
N GLU A 93 18.41 8.04 10.73
CA GLU A 93 19.66 7.32 11.02
C GLU A 93 20.90 8.16 10.64
N GLN A 94 21.76 8.42 11.64
CA GLN A 94 23.00 9.18 11.47
C GLN A 94 24.25 8.29 11.50
N TYR A 95 24.11 6.97 11.74
CA TYR A 95 25.20 5.99 11.82
C TYR A 95 26.26 6.26 12.89
N ASP A 96 26.04 7.20 13.80
CA ASP A 96 27.00 7.67 14.81
C ASP A 96 26.87 6.96 16.17
N SER A 97 25.92 6.05 16.31
CA SER A 97 25.65 5.36 17.58
C SER A 97 26.59 4.17 17.84
N ILE A 98 26.89 3.92 19.13
CA ILE A 98 27.64 2.71 19.56
C ILE A 98 26.95 1.42 19.07
N LYS A 99 25.62 1.43 18.99
CA LYS A 99 24.85 0.30 18.46
C LYS A 99 25.20 0.03 16.99
N MET A 100 25.24 1.06 16.15
CA MET A 100 25.63 0.91 14.75
C MET A 100 27.09 0.49 14.61
N LEU A 101 27.98 1.00 15.45
CA LEU A 101 29.37 0.55 15.48
C LEU A 101 29.49 -0.94 15.83
N ARG A 102 28.69 -1.44 16.78
CA ARG A 102 28.65 -2.89 17.11
C ARG A 102 28.12 -3.72 15.95
N ILE A 103 27.04 -3.29 15.29
CA ILE A 103 26.50 -3.97 14.11
C ILE A 103 27.56 -4.04 13.00
N LEU A 104 28.27 -2.93 12.76
CA LEU A 104 29.36 -2.89 11.79
C LEU A 104 30.49 -3.86 12.16
N GLN A 105 30.90 -3.89 13.44
CA GLN A 105 31.93 -4.80 13.92
C GLN A 105 31.52 -6.27 13.76
N GLU A 106 30.27 -6.62 14.08
CA GLU A 106 29.72 -7.95 13.87
C GLU A 106 29.76 -8.34 12.39
N LYS A 107 29.35 -7.42 11.50
CA LYS A 107 29.37 -7.64 10.05
C LYS A 107 30.78 -7.81 9.49
N ILE A 108 31.75 -7.01 9.95
CA ILE A 108 33.16 -7.20 9.57
C ILE A 108 33.65 -8.58 10.01
N THR A 109 33.30 -8.99 11.23
CA THR A 109 33.70 -10.30 11.76
C THR A 109 33.10 -11.45 10.95
N GLU A 110 31.83 -11.32 10.55
CA GLU A 110 31.15 -12.26 9.65
C GLU A 110 31.89 -12.39 8.31
N CYS A 111 32.26 -11.27 7.69
CA CYS A 111 33.03 -11.25 6.44
C CYS A 111 34.41 -11.92 6.59
N VAL A 112 35.15 -11.63 7.67
CA VAL A 112 36.46 -12.25 7.93
C VAL A 112 36.34 -13.76 8.09
N ASN A 113 35.29 -14.24 8.78
CA ASN A 113 35.06 -15.66 8.94
C ASN A 113 34.70 -16.35 7.62
N LEU A 114 33.91 -15.68 6.78
CA LEU A 114 33.58 -16.15 5.44
C LEU A 114 34.84 -16.27 4.57
N GLU A 115 35.73 -15.28 4.61
CA GLU A 115 37.00 -15.28 3.87
C GLU A 115 37.90 -16.45 4.31
N LYS A 116 38.05 -16.67 5.63
CA LYS A 116 38.80 -17.82 6.16
C LYS A 116 38.25 -19.14 5.64
N HIS A 117 36.93 -19.28 5.58
CA HIS A 117 36.32 -20.49 5.05
C HIS A 117 36.62 -20.68 3.56
N PHE A 118 36.59 -19.60 2.77
CA PHE A 118 36.94 -19.66 1.35
C PHE A 118 38.42 -20.04 1.14
N MET A 119 39.33 -19.51 1.96
CA MET A 119 40.75 -19.90 1.92
C MET A 119 40.94 -21.39 2.20
N GLN A 120 40.24 -21.93 3.21
CA GLN A 120 40.27 -23.37 3.51
C GLN A 120 39.72 -24.21 2.35
N LEU A 121 38.64 -23.77 1.71
CA LEU A 121 38.10 -24.46 0.53
C LEU A 121 39.08 -24.41 -0.64
N THR A 122 39.72 -23.27 -0.88
CA THR A 122 40.72 -23.09 -1.95
C THR A 122 41.93 -23.99 -1.71
N ASP A 123 42.47 -24.01 -0.49
CA ASP A 123 43.58 -24.89 -0.12
C ASP A 123 43.23 -26.36 -0.34
N ARG A 124 42.03 -26.78 0.08
CA ARG A 124 41.51 -28.14 -0.17
C ARG A 124 41.36 -28.47 -1.66
N LEU A 125 41.04 -27.50 -2.51
CA LEU A 125 40.91 -27.71 -3.95
C LEU A 125 42.29 -27.84 -4.62
N VAL A 126 43.24 -26.97 -4.26
CA VAL A 126 44.60 -27.00 -4.80
C VAL A 126 45.35 -28.27 -4.36
N THR A 127 45.16 -28.70 -3.11
CA THR A 127 45.74 -29.94 -2.59
C THR A 127 45.01 -31.20 -3.04
N ASN A 128 43.85 -31.09 -3.69
CA ASN A 128 43.11 -32.24 -4.20
C ASN A 128 43.78 -32.82 -5.46
N PRO A 129 44.35 -34.05 -5.38
CA PRO A 129 45.11 -34.63 -6.49
C PRO A 129 44.25 -34.95 -7.72
N ASN A 130 42.92 -35.10 -7.57
CA ASN A 130 42.01 -35.33 -8.69
C ASN A 130 41.68 -34.03 -9.45
N TYR A 131 41.73 -32.88 -8.79
CA TYR A 131 41.55 -31.57 -9.40
C TYR A 131 42.85 -31.09 -10.06
N ALA A 132 43.99 -31.21 -9.38
CA ALA A 132 45.31 -30.85 -9.89
C ALA A 132 45.70 -31.60 -11.20
N LYS A 133 45.19 -32.83 -11.40
CA LYS A 133 45.37 -33.61 -12.63
C LYS A 133 44.52 -33.13 -13.82
N ARG A 134 43.44 -32.38 -13.58
CA ARG A 134 42.53 -31.89 -14.64
C ARG A 134 42.84 -30.47 -15.11
N VAL A 135 43.65 -29.71 -14.36
CA VAL A 135 44.00 -28.30 -14.65
C VAL A 135 45.40 -28.17 -15.28
N ARG A 136 46.17 -29.25 -15.37
CA ARG A 136 47.44 -29.33 -16.12
C ARG A 136 47.21 -29.77 -17.56
#